data_AF-A0AAE3UQV5-F1
#
_entry.id   AF-A0AAE3UQV5-F1
#
_cell.length_a   1.000
_cell.length_b   1.000
_cell.length_c   1.000
_cell.angle_alpha   90.00
_cell.angle_beta   90.00
_cell.angle_gamma   90.00
#
_symmetry.space_group_name_H-M   'P 1'
#
loop_
_entity.id
_entity.type
_entity.pdbx_description
1 polymer ?
#
loop_
_entity_poly.entity_id
_entity_poly.type
_entity_poly.pdbx_seq_one_letter_code
_entity_poly.pdbx_strand_id
1 'polypeptide(L)'
;MSAGTLTLTNNSAAVAGNGTAFTTEVAAGDFIVATVGGVPYTLPVKSVESGTALTLVSNFTGPTQSGAAWSAVPRVALNMVTAALVAQSAEALRGLNYDKQNWQQVFSGTGNITVRLPDGSSYTGPSWGGITTALSGKADKTALEDYAKKGSNSDITSLSGLTTSLSVTQGGTGGGNQESACSGIGTMFVKLPVSTYYGPASMKTSIGYFDNDRSPYPGGGGAPFNYAEIMTIAEFGESPNFSQIAVSVLDEAAPRFRQRFNNPARLTDWRDFLVRGLNAIADTNGFYKTSSPIIKIWGDGTTELNSESEGATVVRVDTGVYKVSGVLGFNSSPEWGGADGGYSVPQNGNGLPLLWLDFEIAPDGDITIRTYHRTHSNAPEFARNLIGIKHDDGSFTETVKDGEPVDIPAGRWIDLRVEMPHNSPWNIRQLEAQEAREKAERERQENQQDAQ
;
A
#
# COMPACT_ATOMS: atom_id res chain seq x y z
N MET A 1 76.52 -15.28 63.20
CA MET A 1 77.05 -16.16 64.26
C MET A 1 77.73 -15.25 65.27
N SER A 2 77.38 -15.40 66.53
CA SER A 2 77.97 -14.64 67.63
C SER A 2 79.42 -15.08 67.87
N ALA A 3 80.22 -14.23 68.52
CA ALA A 3 81.62 -14.52 68.79
C ALA A 3 81.76 -15.58 69.90
N GLY A 4 82.83 -16.37 69.82
CA GLY A 4 83.11 -17.44 70.80
C GLY A 4 82.24 -18.68 70.62
N THR A 5 82.33 -19.59 71.60
CA THR A 5 81.61 -20.88 71.58
C THR A 5 80.97 -21.18 72.92
N LEU A 6 79.93 -22.02 72.91
CA LEU A 6 79.21 -22.42 74.12
C LEU A 6 79.57 -23.85 74.54
N THR A 7 79.63 -24.05 75.86
CA THR A 7 79.56 -25.36 76.48
C THR A 7 78.18 -25.50 77.10
N LEU A 8 77.40 -26.40 76.53
CA LEU A 8 76.07 -26.76 76.98
C LEU A 8 76.13 -28.13 77.63
N THR A 9 75.63 -28.24 78.86
CA THR A 9 75.66 -29.48 79.64
C THR A 9 74.26 -30.04 79.76
N ASN A 10 74.09 -31.34 79.47
CA ASN A 10 72.82 -32.02 79.60
C ASN A 10 72.28 -31.87 81.03
N ASN A 11 70.98 -31.56 81.11
CA ASN A 11 70.23 -31.33 82.33
C ASN A 11 70.78 -30.19 83.21
N SER A 12 71.42 -29.20 82.58
CA SER A 12 71.90 -27.98 83.25
C SER A 12 71.32 -26.74 82.57
N ALA A 13 70.91 -25.76 83.38
CA ALA A 13 70.57 -24.42 82.89
C ALA A 13 71.81 -23.53 82.73
N ALA A 14 72.96 -23.90 83.29
CA ALA A 14 74.18 -23.11 83.20
C ALA A 14 74.85 -23.29 81.83
N VAL A 15 75.17 -22.18 81.18
CA VAL A 15 75.91 -22.13 79.92
C VAL A 15 77.23 -21.43 80.15
N ALA A 16 78.32 -22.13 79.84
CA ALA A 16 79.65 -21.57 79.89
C ALA A 16 80.08 -21.16 78.48
N GLY A 17 80.43 -19.89 78.30
CA GLY A 17 80.97 -19.36 77.07
C GLY A 17 82.50 -19.35 77.10
N ASN A 18 83.12 -19.64 75.96
CA ASN A 18 84.55 -19.44 75.74
C ASN A 18 84.74 -18.40 74.63
N GLY A 19 85.40 -17.29 74.95
CA GLY A 19 85.56 -16.15 74.02
C GLY A 19 84.26 -15.40 73.72
N THR A 20 83.22 -15.57 74.53
CA THR A 20 81.93 -14.89 74.38
C THR A 20 81.92 -13.55 75.12
N ALA A 21 81.03 -12.64 74.72
CA ALA A 21 80.76 -11.39 75.42
C ALA A 21 79.24 -11.25 75.71
N PHE A 22 78.68 -12.17 76.52
CA PHE A 22 77.24 -12.22 76.75
C PHE A 22 76.65 -10.92 77.26
N THR A 23 77.38 -10.16 78.10
CA THR A 23 76.93 -8.88 78.66
C THR A 23 76.63 -7.81 77.62
N THR A 24 77.16 -7.94 76.40
CA THR A 24 76.92 -7.00 75.29
C THR A 24 76.11 -7.59 74.15
N GLU A 25 76.10 -8.92 74.00
CA GLU A 25 75.46 -9.60 72.87
C GLU A 25 74.05 -10.11 73.16
N VAL A 26 73.72 -10.35 74.43
CA VAL A 26 72.40 -10.86 74.84
C VAL A 26 71.95 -10.19 76.14
N ALA A 27 70.65 -10.01 76.29
CA ALA A 27 70.02 -9.63 77.55
C ALA A 27 69.17 -10.78 78.11
N ALA A 28 68.82 -10.67 79.39
CA ALA A 28 67.81 -11.55 79.97
C ALA A 28 66.49 -11.46 79.17
N GLY A 29 65.96 -12.63 78.77
CA GLY A 29 64.77 -12.75 77.94
C GLY A 29 65.02 -12.82 76.43
N ASP A 30 66.26 -12.61 75.97
CA ASP A 30 66.66 -12.95 74.60
C ASP A 30 66.82 -14.47 74.43
N PHE A 31 66.96 -14.91 73.19
CA PHE A 31 67.22 -16.31 72.87
C PHE A 31 68.62 -16.46 72.30
N ILE A 32 69.27 -17.58 72.56
CA ILE A 32 70.45 -18.03 71.84
C ILE A 32 70.09 -19.26 71.03
N VAL A 33 70.47 -19.29 69.76
CA VAL A 33 70.35 -20.49 68.94
C VAL A 33 71.72 -21.13 68.84
N ALA A 34 71.86 -22.34 69.37
CA ALA A 34 73.12 -23.10 69.34
C ALA A 34 72.95 -24.41 68.58
N THR A 35 73.90 -24.77 67.73
CA THR A 35 73.86 -26.04 67.00
C THR A 35 74.68 -27.09 67.76
N VAL A 36 74.00 -28.12 68.25
CA VAL A 36 74.60 -29.23 69.01
C VAL A 36 74.30 -30.52 68.27
N GLY A 37 75.32 -31.30 67.91
CA GLY A 37 75.15 -32.54 67.14
C GLY A 37 74.41 -32.39 65.80
N GLY A 38 74.45 -31.20 65.17
CA GLY A 38 73.75 -30.89 63.92
C GLY A 38 72.30 -30.40 64.06
N VAL A 39 71.75 -30.37 65.28
CA VAL A 39 70.40 -29.88 65.57
C VAL A 39 70.48 -28.48 66.17
N PRO A 40 69.75 -27.48 65.62
CA PRO A 40 69.67 -26.15 66.24
C PRO A 40 68.73 -26.18 67.44
N TYR A 41 69.20 -25.66 68.57
CA TYR A 41 68.43 -25.49 69.79
C TYR A 41 68.21 -24.00 70.05
N THR A 42 66.95 -23.59 70.14
CA THR A 42 66.57 -22.23 70.56
C THR A 42 66.41 -22.20 72.07
N LEU A 43 67.33 -21.52 72.75
CA LEU A 43 67.50 -21.56 74.19
C LEU A 43 67.23 -20.17 74.78
N PRO A 44 66.16 -19.98 75.57
CA PRO A 44 65.87 -18.70 76.20
C PRO A 44 66.86 -18.40 77.34
N VAL A 45 67.43 -17.20 77.34
CA VAL A 45 68.33 -16.71 78.38
C VAL A 45 67.50 -16.19 79.55
N LYS A 46 67.70 -16.75 80.74
CA LYS A 46 67.08 -16.30 81.99
C LYS A 46 67.81 -15.10 82.59
N SER A 47 69.14 -15.20 82.66
CA SER A 47 70.02 -14.18 83.22
C SER A 47 71.40 -14.31 82.61
N VAL A 48 72.09 -13.18 82.51
CA VAL A 48 73.51 -13.13 82.12
C VAL A 48 74.29 -12.88 83.38
N GLU A 49 75.10 -13.87 83.79
CA GLU A 49 75.88 -13.79 85.04
C GLU A 49 77.19 -13.06 84.81
N SER A 50 77.79 -13.21 83.63
CA SER A 50 79.02 -12.52 83.19
C SER A 50 79.17 -12.59 81.68
N GLY A 51 80.23 -11.98 81.12
CA GLY A 51 80.54 -12.08 79.68
C GLY A 51 80.69 -13.51 79.17
N THR A 52 80.98 -14.47 80.06
CA THR A 52 81.24 -15.88 79.71
C THR A 52 80.34 -16.87 80.46
N ALA A 53 79.33 -16.40 81.19
CA ALA A 53 78.37 -17.27 81.84
C ALA A 53 76.96 -16.69 81.75
N LEU A 54 76.01 -17.53 81.33
CA LEU A 54 74.59 -17.21 81.38
C LEU A 54 73.80 -18.40 81.88
N THR A 55 72.60 -18.14 82.35
CA THR A 55 71.66 -19.16 82.81
C THR A 55 70.47 -19.19 81.86
N LEU A 56 70.05 -20.37 81.42
CA LEU A 56 68.86 -20.59 80.60
C LEU A 56 67.60 -20.64 81.47
N VAL A 57 66.44 -20.38 80.86
CA VAL A 57 65.15 -20.49 81.58
C VAL A 57 64.87 -21.95 81.96
N SER A 58 65.23 -22.88 81.09
CA SER A 58 65.06 -24.32 81.29
C SER A 58 66.39 -25.03 81.14
N ASN A 59 66.56 -26.16 81.82
CA ASN A 59 67.73 -27.01 81.66
C ASN A 59 67.88 -27.44 80.19
N PHE A 60 69.11 -27.38 79.67
CA PHE A 60 69.42 -27.86 78.33
C PHE A 60 69.25 -29.38 78.27
N THR A 61 68.40 -29.86 77.36
CA THR A 61 68.04 -31.29 77.25
C THR A 61 68.81 -32.04 76.15
N GLY A 62 69.64 -31.34 75.38
CA GLY A 62 70.50 -31.96 74.37
C GLY A 62 71.75 -32.64 74.96
N PRO A 63 72.54 -33.32 74.12
CA PRO A 63 73.79 -33.97 74.57
C PRO A 63 74.81 -32.92 75.02
N THR A 64 75.57 -33.22 76.08
CA THR A 64 76.64 -32.33 76.56
C THR A 64 77.67 -32.11 75.45
N GLN A 65 77.87 -30.86 75.04
CA GLN A 65 78.83 -30.50 74.01
C GLN A 65 79.55 -29.21 74.41
N SER A 66 80.87 -29.24 74.30
CA SER A 66 81.72 -28.04 74.36
C SER A 66 82.04 -27.55 72.96
N GLY A 67 82.21 -26.24 72.79
CA GLY A 67 82.57 -25.64 71.51
C GLY A 67 81.41 -25.42 70.53
N ALA A 68 80.15 -25.39 70.99
CA ALA A 68 78.99 -25.18 70.12
C ALA A 68 78.95 -23.75 69.55
N ALA A 69 78.77 -23.64 68.24
CA ALA A 69 78.50 -22.37 67.57
C ALA A 69 77.12 -21.85 67.95
N TRP A 70 76.99 -20.52 68.07
CA TRP A 70 75.74 -19.90 68.52
C TRP A 70 75.44 -18.57 67.84
N SER A 71 74.19 -18.14 67.90
CA SER A 71 73.74 -16.80 67.47
C SER A 71 72.75 -16.23 68.47
N ALA A 72 72.92 -14.97 68.84
CA ALA A 72 71.91 -14.21 69.58
C ALA A 72 70.69 -13.92 68.71
N VAL A 73 69.50 -14.14 69.26
CA VAL A 73 68.21 -13.77 68.68
C VAL A 73 67.49 -12.84 69.66
N PRO A 74 67.43 -11.53 69.38
CA PRO A 74 66.75 -10.59 70.25
C PRO A 74 65.28 -10.93 70.43
N ARG A 75 64.76 -10.78 71.64
CA ARG A 75 63.36 -11.06 72.01
C ARG A 75 62.35 -10.37 71.08
N VAL A 76 62.65 -9.14 70.66
CA VAL A 76 61.78 -8.34 69.80
C VAL A 76 61.58 -8.99 68.43
N ALA A 77 62.64 -9.53 67.82
CA ALA A 77 62.58 -10.14 66.49
C ALA A 77 61.71 -11.41 66.49
N LEU A 78 61.86 -12.26 67.50
CA LEU A 78 61.09 -13.50 67.61
C LEU A 78 59.60 -13.22 67.92
N ASN A 79 59.32 -12.21 68.76
CA ASN A 79 57.96 -11.76 69.04
C ASN A 79 57.28 -11.13 67.81
N MET A 80 58.02 -10.40 66.95
CA MET A 80 57.48 -9.81 65.72
C MET A 80 57.03 -10.87 64.71
N VAL A 81 57.77 -11.98 64.58
CA VAL A 81 57.36 -13.09 63.70
C VAL A 81 56.06 -13.72 64.19
N THR A 82 55.93 -13.97 65.49
CA THR A 82 54.68 -14.47 66.08
C THR A 82 53.53 -13.46 65.90
N ALA A 83 53.78 -12.17 66.11
CA ALA A 83 52.77 -11.12 65.93
C ALA A 83 52.31 -10.98 64.47
N ALA A 84 53.23 -11.05 63.51
CA ALA A 84 52.91 -11.00 62.08
C ALA A 84 52.09 -12.21 61.64
N LEU A 85 52.44 -13.42 62.11
CA LEU A 85 51.67 -14.62 61.83
C LEU A 85 50.26 -14.55 62.44
N VAL A 86 50.13 -14.01 63.65
CA VAL A 86 48.82 -13.79 64.30
C VAL A 86 48.00 -12.76 63.52
N ALA A 87 48.60 -11.67 63.06
CA ALA A 87 47.92 -10.64 62.27
C ALA A 87 47.42 -11.21 60.92
N GLN A 88 48.28 -11.92 60.19
CA GLN A 88 47.90 -12.57 58.92
C GLN A 88 46.81 -13.63 59.13
N SER A 89 46.89 -14.42 60.21
CA SER A 89 45.86 -15.39 60.54
C SER A 89 44.54 -14.70 60.88
N ALA A 90 44.57 -13.61 61.66
CA ALA A 90 43.37 -12.84 62.01
C ALA A 90 42.74 -12.17 60.78
N GLU A 91 43.54 -11.66 59.85
CA GLU A 91 43.07 -11.13 58.57
C GLU A 91 42.42 -12.21 57.70
N ALA A 92 43.05 -13.39 57.57
CA ALA A 92 42.49 -14.51 56.83
C ALA A 92 41.16 -14.98 57.44
N LEU A 93 41.10 -15.16 58.76
CA LEU A 93 39.85 -15.52 59.45
C LEU A 93 38.76 -14.45 59.30
N ARG A 94 39.13 -13.16 59.31
CA ARG A 94 38.19 -12.07 59.07
C ARG A 94 37.65 -12.10 57.65
N GLY A 95 38.51 -12.32 56.65
CA GLY A 95 38.11 -12.48 55.26
C GLY A 95 37.09 -13.62 55.08
N LEU A 96 37.36 -14.80 55.64
CA LEU A 96 36.43 -15.94 55.57
C LEU A 96 35.07 -15.63 56.23
N ASN A 97 35.08 -14.91 57.35
CA ASN A 97 33.84 -14.50 58.02
C ASN A 97 33.05 -13.48 57.19
N TYR A 98 33.72 -12.52 56.55
CA TYR A 98 33.07 -11.57 55.65
C TYR A 98 32.52 -12.25 54.41
N ASP A 99 33.25 -13.17 53.78
CA ASP A 99 32.73 -13.93 52.64
C ASP A 99 31.45 -14.69 53.02
N LYS A 100 31.42 -15.33 54.18
CA LYS A 100 30.20 -16.00 54.66
C LYS A 100 29.02 -15.03 54.81
N GLN A 101 29.26 -13.84 55.37
CA GLN A 101 28.22 -12.81 55.52
C GLN A 101 27.78 -12.20 54.19
N ASN A 102 28.73 -11.95 53.28
CA ASN A 102 28.48 -11.44 51.94
C ASN A 102 27.62 -12.44 51.15
N TRP A 103 27.98 -13.73 51.16
CA TRP A 103 27.21 -14.77 50.47
C TRP A 103 25.80 -14.94 51.03
N GLN A 104 25.62 -14.86 52.35
CA GLN A 104 24.29 -14.85 52.96
C GLN A 104 23.44 -13.69 52.42
N GLN A 105 24.01 -12.49 52.30
CA GLN A 105 23.31 -11.34 51.72
C GLN A 105 23.02 -11.52 50.22
N VAL A 106 23.95 -12.08 49.45
CA VAL A 106 23.77 -12.34 47.99
C VAL A 106 22.58 -13.28 47.76
N PHE A 107 22.47 -14.35 48.55
CA PHE A 107 21.43 -15.36 48.39
C PHE A 107 20.06 -14.95 48.94
N SER A 108 20.01 -14.10 49.96
CA SER A 108 18.75 -13.80 50.68
C SER A 108 18.22 -12.38 50.48
N GLY A 109 19.07 -11.43 50.09
CA GLY A 109 18.66 -10.05 49.88
C GLY A 109 17.73 -9.89 48.67
N THR A 110 16.89 -8.87 48.68
CA THR A 110 15.96 -8.51 47.58
C THR A 110 16.30 -7.17 46.91
N GLY A 111 17.45 -6.58 47.23
CA GLY A 111 17.89 -5.28 46.73
C GLY A 111 19.42 -5.15 46.77
N ASN A 112 19.92 -3.92 46.91
CA ASN A 112 21.35 -3.70 47.06
C ASN A 112 21.84 -4.13 48.45
N ILE A 113 22.97 -4.84 48.48
CA ILE A 113 23.67 -5.34 49.67
C ILE A 113 25.03 -4.69 49.79
N THR A 114 25.63 -4.78 50.98
CA THR A 114 27.01 -4.29 51.22
C THR A 114 27.96 -5.47 51.33
N VAL A 115 28.90 -5.55 50.39
CA VAL A 115 29.97 -6.55 50.34
C VAL A 115 31.18 -5.99 51.07
N ARG A 116 31.66 -6.69 52.10
CA ARG A 116 32.86 -6.33 52.87
C ARG A 116 34.06 -7.14 52.43
N LEU A 117 35.20 -6.49 52.18
CA LEU A 117 36.43 -7.14 51.74
C LEU A 117 37.39 -7.40 52.92
N PRO A 118 38.34 -8.35 52.79
CA PRO A 118 39.27 -8.69 53.87
C PRO A 118 40.15 -7.53 54.36
N ASP A 119 40.40 -6.55 53.48
CA ASP A 119 41.15 -5.32 53.77
C ASP A 119 40.33 -4.27 54.56
N GLY A 120 39.06 -4.56 54.84
CA GLY A 120 38.14 -3.69 55.57
C GLY A 120 37.34 -2.71 54.70
N SER A 121 37.60 -2.66 53.38
CA SER A 121 36.81 -1.86 52.45
C SER A 121 35.44 -2.49 52.17
N SER A 122 34.53 -1.71 51.57
CA SER A 122 33.21 -2.21 51.19
C SER A 122 32.73 -1.68 49.85
N TYR A 123 31.92 -2.47 49.16
CA TYR A 123 31.23 -2.12 47.92
C TYR A 123 29.72 -2.40 48.04
N THR A 124 28.89 -1.58 47.39
CA THR A 124 27.44 -1.76 47.34
C THR A 124 27.01 -2.26 45.98
N GLY A 125 26.32 -3.40 45.92
CA GLY A 125 25.84 -3.99 44.68
C GLY A 125 24.58 -4.85 44.89
N PRO A 126 23.90 -5.26 43.81
CA PRO A 126 22.65 -5.99 43.93
C PRO A 126 22.85 -7.44 44.41
N SER A 127 21.92 -7.92 45.23
CA SER A 127 21.76 -9.35 45.50
C SER A 127 21.12 -10.07 44.30
N TRP A 128 21.13 -11.40 44.30
CA TRP A 128 20.46 -12.18 43.26
C TRP A 128 18.93 -12.02 43.27
N GLY A 129 18.34 -11.86 44.47
CA GLY A 129 16.92 -11.51 44.58
C GLY A 129 16.61 -10.14 43.98
N GLY A 130 17.46 -9.13 44.20
CA GLY A 130 17.31 -7.80 43.61
C GLY A 130 17.40 -7.80 42.09
N ILE A 131 18.31 -8.59 41.51
CA ILE A 131 18.40 -8.78 40.05
C ILE A 131 17.12 -9.45 39.54
N THR A 132 16.66 -10.52 40.19
CA THR A 132 15.44 -11.24 39.80
C THR A 132 14.22 -10.32 39.82
N THR A 133 14.04 -9.51 40.86
CA THR A 133 12.95 -8.53 40.95
C THR A 133 13.02 -7.48 39.84
N ALA A 134 14.20 -6.92 39.58
CA ALA A 134 14.39 -5.93 38.52
C ALA A 134 14.12 -6.51 37.13
N LEU A 135 14.54 -7.77 36.89
CA LEU A 135 14.29 -8.47 35.64
C LEU A 135 12.80 -8.79 35.47
N SER A 136 12.15 -9.30 36.52
CA SER A 136 10.70 -9.55 36.52
C SER A 136 9.92 -8.26 36.24
N GLY A 137 10.30 -7.12 36.80
CA GLY A 137 9.64 -5.83 36.51
C GLY A 137 9.83 -5.35 35.06
N LYS A 138 10.94 -5.69 34.40
CA LYS A 138 11.18 -5.37 32.98
C LYS A 138 10.59 -6.40 32.02
N ALA A 139 10.41 -7.64 32.47
CA ALA A 139 9.83 -8.75 31.71
C ALA A 139 8.35 -8.98 32.03
N ASP A 140 7.75 -8.19 32.94
CA ASP A 140 6.34 -8.28 33.27
C ASP A 140 5.52 -7.86 32.05
N LYS A 141 4.83 -8.84 31.48
CA LYS A 141 3.93 -8.71 30.32
C LYS A 141 2.91 -7.59 30.52
N THR A 142 2.49 -7.37 31.77
CA THR A 142 1.52 -6.34 32.15
C THR A 142 2.07 -4.92 31.94
N ALA A 143 3.37 -4.71 32.17
CA ALA A 143 4.01 -3.42 31.90
C ALA A 143 4.17 -3.17 30.40
N LEU A 144 4.44 -4.22 29.60
CA LEU A 144 4.53 -4.11 28.14
C LEU A 144 3.19 -3.67 27.52
N GLU A 145 2.07 -4.17 28.04
CA GLU A 145 0.73 -3.74 27.63
C GLU A 145 0.46 -2.26 27.94
N ASP A 146 1.03 -1.73 29.03
CA ASP A 146 0.86 -0.33 29.42
C ASP A 146 1.80 0.63 28.68
N TYR A 147 3.02 0.19 28.35
CA TYR A 147 3.93 0.98 27.52
C TYR A 147 3.42 1.13 26.09
N ALA A 148 2.82 0.08 25.50
CA ALA A 148 2.22 0.13 24.16
C ALA A 148 0.97 1.03 24.08
N LYS A 149 0.34 1.38 25.22
CA LYS A 149 -0.86 2.23 25.29
C LYS A 149 -0.57 3.72 25.46
N LYS A 150 0.65 4.11 25.83
CA LYS A 150 0.96 5.47 26.34
C LYS A 150 1.82 6.34 25.41
N GLY A 151 2.14 5.90 24.20
CA GLY A 151 3.01 6.64 23.28
C GLY A 151 2.47 6.78 21.86
N SER A 152 2.94 7.81 21.15
CA SER A 152 2.91 7.80 19.68
C SER A 152 3.85 6.69 19.21
N ASN A 153 3.31 5.70 18.52
CA ASN A 153 4.07 4.55 17.99
C ASN A 153 4.88 4.92 16.73
N SER A 154 5.47 6.13 16.69
CA SER A 154 6.20 6.66 15.53
C SER A 154 7.54 5.97 15.28
N ASP A 155 8.00 5.18 16.23
CA ASP A 155 9.21 4.36 16.17
C ASP A 155 8.97 2.96 15.56
N ILE A 156 7.71 2.55 15.36
CA ILE A 156 7.40 1.29 14.66
C ILE A 156 7.69 1.44 13.16
N THR A 157 8.77 0.81 12.70
CA THR A 157 9.15 0.83 11.28
C THR A 157 8.49 -0.29 10.46
N SER A 158 7.95 -1.34 11.08
CA SER A 158 7.26 -2.44 10.39
C SER A 158 6.35 -3.27 11.31
N LEU A 159 5.26 -3.81 10.75
CA LEU A 159 4.32 -4.73 11.41
C LEU A 159 4.15 -6.02 10.59
N SER A 160 5.11 -6.95 10.66
CA SER A 160 5.16 -8.16 9.83
C SER A 160 4.23 -9.32 10.27
N GLY A 161 3.59 -9.21 11.43
CA GLY A 161 2.80 -10.28 12.05
C GLY A 161 1.29 -10.06 12.09
N LEU A 162 0.75 -9.08 11.35
CA LEU A 162 -0.69 -8.82 11.33
C LEU A 162 -1.45 -9.96 10.63
N THR A 163 -2.15 -10.77 11.40
CA THR A 163 -3.05 -11.83 10.90
C THR A 163 -4.51 -11.40 10.85
N THR A 164 -4.85 -10.28 11.49
CA THR A 164 -6.18 -9.67 11.50
C THR A 164 -6.05 -8.24 11.00
N SER A 165 -6.90 -7.86 10.05
CA SER A 165 -6.94 -6.49 9.54
C SER A 165 -7.31 -5.49 10.62
N LEU A 166 -6.63 -4.35 10.60
CA LEU A 166 -6.98 -3.22 11.46
C LEU A 166 -8.34 -2.63 11.03
N SER A 167 -9.18 -2.29 12.00
CA SER A 167 -10.46 -1.63 11.73
C SER A 167 -10.23 -0.23 11.17
N VAL A 168 -11.26 0.34 10.54
CA VAL A 168 -11.22 1.73 10.06
C VAL A 168 -11.01 2.72 11.20
N THR A 169 -11.62 2.47 12.37
CA THR A 169 -11.42 3.29 13.57
C THR A 169 -10.00 3.26 14.10
N GLN A 170 -9.22 2.22 13.76
CA GLN A 170 -7.80 2.08 14.08
C GLN A 170 -6.89 2.65 12.98
N GLY A 171 -7.44 3.29 11.94
CA GLY A 171 -6.69 3.79 10.78
C GLY A 171 -6.35 2.71 9.74
N GLY A 172 -6.90 1.51 9.87
CA GLY A 172 -6.81 0.45 8.87
C GLY A 172 -7.89 0.57 7.79
N THR A 173 -7.95 -0.43 6.91
CA THR A 173 -9.00 -0.52 5.88
C THR A 173 -10.21 -1.35 6.31
N GLY A 174 -10.13 -2.07 7.43
CA GLY A 174 -11.18 -2.99 7.89
C GLY A 174 -11.25 -4.32 7.15
N GLY A 175 -10.42 -4.55 6.12
CA GLY A 175 -10.48 -5.76 5.28
C GLY A 175 -9.15 -6.46 5.07
N GLY A 176 -9.19 -7.79 4.92
CA GLY A 176 -8.02 -8.66 4.73
C GLY A 176 -7.67 -8.92 3.26
N ASN A 177 -8.46 -8.39 2.35
CA ASN A 177 -8.25 -8.45 0.91
C ASN A 177 -8.75 -7.15 0.27
N GLN A 178 -8.55 -6.96 -1.03
CA GLN A 178 -8.93 -5.73 -1.74
C GLN A 178 -10.44 -5.41 -1.63
N GLU A 179 -11.31 -6.41 -1.74
CA GLU A 179 -12.77 -6.23 -1.69
C GLU A 179 -13.23 -5.75 -0.31
N SER A 180 -12.88 -6.50 0.73
CA SER A 180 -13.23 -6.14 2.12
C SER A 180 -12.57 -4.83 2.56
N ALA A 181 -11.37 -4.51 2.03
CA ALA A 181 -10.72 -3.24 2.29
C ALA A 181 -11.51 -2.09 1.67
N CYS A 182 -11.89 -2.18 0.39
CA CYS A 182 -12.68 -1.16 -0.29
C CYS A 182 -14.04 -0.95 0.40
N SER A 183 -14.70 -2.05 0.80
CA SER A 183 -15.95 -1.99 1.57
C SER A 183 -15.76 -1.26 2.90
N GLY A 184 -14.70 -1.58 3.65
CA GLY A 184 -14.44 -0.95 4.95
C GLY A 184 -14.24 0.57 4.84
N ILE A 185 -13.47 1.05 3.86
CA ILE A 185 -13.23 2.50 3.66
C ILE A 185 -14.23 3.18 2.71
N GLY A 186 -15.28 2.47 2.26
CA GLY A 186 -16.30 3.01 1.37
C GLY A 186 -15.79 3.46 0.00
N THR A 187 -14.69 2.88 -0.48
CA THR A 187 -14.13 3.23 -1.80
C THR A 187 -14.74 2.38 -2.91
N MET A 188 -14.69 2.91 -4.13
CA MET A 188 -15.02 2.17 -5.34
C MET A 188 -14.10 0.96 -5.48
N PHE A 189 -14.66 -0.21 -5.77
CA PHE A 189 -13.88 -1.42 -6.00
C PHE A 189 -13.36 -1.42 -7.45
N VAL A 190 -12.03 -1.51 -7.60
CA VAL A 190 -11.36 -1.57 -8.90
C VAL A 190 -10.48 -2.82 -8.91
N LYS A 191 -11.04 -3.99 -9.29
CA LYS A 191 -10.23 -5.17 -9.63
C LYS A 191 -10.97 -6.29 -10.38
N LEU A 192 -10.25 -6.89 -11.33
CA LEU A 192 -10.56 -8.05 -12.17
C LEU A 192 -9.61 -9.23 -11.89
N PRO A 193 -9.95 -10.52 -12.13
CA PRO A 193 -11.21 -11.12 -12.57
C PRO A 193 -11.90 -11.83 -11.39
N VAL A 194 -13.10 -11.39 -11.00
CA VAL A 194 -13.89 -12.17 -10.03
C VAL A 194 -14.81 -13.11 -10.80
N SER A 195 -14.58 -14.41 -10.71
CA SER A 195 -15.57 -15.43 -11.07
C SER A 195 -16.75 -15.32 -10.10
N THR A 196 -17.70 -14.42 -10.37
CA THR A 196 -19.00 -14.45 -9.69
C THR A 196 -19.83 -15.59 -10.29
N TYR A 197 -19.86 -16.72 -9.59
CA TYR A 197 -20.68 -17.88 -9.95
C TYR A 197 -22.16 -17.49 -10.07
N TYR A 198 -22.92 -18.11 -10.99
CA TYR A 198 -24.34 -17.83 -11.19
C TYR A 198 -25.12 -18.07 -9.88
N GLY A 199 -25.55 -16.99 -9.23
CA GLY A 199 -26.23 -17.02 -7.92
C GLY A 199 -26.50 -15.61 -7.37
N PRO A 200 -27.11 -15.49 -6.18
CA PRO A 200 -27.40 -14.22 -5.49
C PRO A 200 -26.13 -13.56 -4.93
N ALA A 201 -25.03 -13.55 -5.71
CA ALA A 201 -23.80 -12.89 -5.35
C ALA A 201 -24.05 -11.38 -5.33
N SER A 202 -24.22 -10.88 -4.12
CA SER A 202 -24.32 -9.46 -3.81
C SER A 202 -23.00 -8.76 -4.15
N MET A 203 -23.06 -7.71 -4.96
CA MET A 203 -21.91 -6.83 -5.17
C MET A 203 -21.81 -5.93 -3.94
N LYS A 204 -20.76 -6.12 -3.13
CA LYS A 204 -20.56 -5.41 -1.84
C LYS A 204 -20.16 -3.94 -1.95
N THR A 205 -19.94 -3.45 -3.17
CA THR A 205 -19.64 -2.05 -3.44
C THR A 205 -20.64 -1.50 -4.44
N SER A 206 -21.16 -0.30 -4.17
CA SER A 206 -22.23 0.31 -4.98
C SER A 206 -21.85 0.56 -6.44
N ILE A 207 -20.57 0.71 -6.77
CA ILE A 207 -20.04 0.96 -8.12
C ILE A 207 -18.72 0.18 -8.32
N GLY A 208 -18.54 -0.46 -9.49
CA GLY A 208 -17.27 -1.09 -9.89
C GLY A 208 -17.07 -1.16 -11.42
N TYR A 209 -15.82 -1.19 -11.86
CA TYR A 209 -15.39 -1.33 -13.26
C TYR A 209 -14.79 -2.72 -13.53
N PHE A 210 -15.12 -3.32 -14.67
CA PHE A 210 -14.69 -4.66 -15.05
C PHE A 210 -14.09 -4.67 -16.49
N ASP A 211 -12.86 -5.20 -16.66
CA ASP A 211 -12.23 -5.59 -17.92
C ASP A 211 -12.85 -6.89 -18.43
N ASN A 212 -13.30 -6.91 -19.68
CA ASN A 212 -13.83 -8.10 -20.36
C ASN A 212 -14.99 -8.83 -19.65
N ASP A 213 -16.17 -8.81 -20.28
CA ASP A 213 -17.17 -9.86 -20.07
C ASP A 213 -16.67 -11.16 -20.73
N ARG A 214 -15.65 -11.79 -20.13
CA ARG A 214 -15.41 -13.22 -20.35
C ARG A 214 -16.57 -13.93 -19.70
N SER A 215 -17.65 -14.04 -20.46
CA SER A 215 -18.79 -14.84 -20.07
C SER A 215 -18.29 -16.21 -19.58
N PRO A 216 -18.76 -16.65 -18.40
CA PRO A 216 -20.09 -16.30 -17.97
C PRO A 216 -20.08 -15.48 -16.67
N TYR A 217 -20.51 -14.23 -16.81
CA TYR A 217 -21.27 -13.41 -15.85
C TYR A 217 -20.49 -12.25 -15.18
N PRO A 218 -21.06 -11.03 -15.22
CA PRO A 218 -22.45 -10.75 -14.85
C PRO A 218 -23.36 -10.35 -16.02
N GLY A 219 -24.19 -11.31 -16.44
CA GLY A 219 -25.43 -11.07 -17.19
C GLY A 219 -25.50 -11.70 -18.60
N GLY A 220 -25.50 -13.03 -18.69
CA GLY A 220 -26.25 -13.86 -19.66
C GLY A 220 -26.19 -13.65 -21.19
N GLY A 221 -25.67 -12.53 -21.68
CA GLY A 221 -25.75 -12.13 -23.10
C GLY A 221 -24.48 -11.46 -23.61
N GLY A 222 -23.36 -11.56 -22.88
CA GLY A 222 -22.06 -11.00 -23.25
C GLY A 222 -22.00 -9.47 -23.22
N ALA A 223 -20.80 -8.94 -23.51
CA ALA A 223 -20.58 -7.52 -23.72
C ALA A 223 -21.21 -7.06 -25.05
N PRO A 224 -21.67 -5.80 -25.14
CA PRO A 224 -22.24 -5.28 -26.38
C PRO A 224 -21.18 -4.92 -27.42
N PHE A 225 -19.89 -4.96 -27.05
CA PHE A 225 -18.74 -4.64 -27.89
C PHE A 225 -17.65 -5.70 -27.71
N ASN A 226 -16.76 -5.82 -28.70
CA ASN A 226 -15.62 -6.74 -28.63
C ASN A 226 -14.67 -6.41 -27.48
N TYR A 227 -14.46 -5.12 -27.24
CA TYR A 227 -13.72 -4.61 -26.09
C TYR A 227 -14.58 -3.56 -25.40
N ALA A 228 -15.12 -3.94 -24.24
CA ALA A 228 -15.97 -3.09 -23.44
C ALA A 228 -15.42 -2.97 -22.02
N GLU A 229 -15.42 -1.75 -21.49
CA GLU A 229 -15.36 -1.53 -20.05
C GLU A 229 -16.79 -1.41 -19.52
N ILE A 230 -17.13 -2.26 -18.54
CA ILE A 230 -18.48 -2.31 -17.99
C ILE A 230 -18.47 -1.74 -16.57
N MET A 231 -19.17 -0.62 -16.38
CA MET A 231 -19.53 -0.12 -15.07
C MET A 231 -20.78 -0.86 -14.59
N THR A 232 -20.72 -1.43 -13.39
CA THR A 232 -21.90 -2.03 -12.73
C THR A 232 -22.24 -1.25 -11.48
N ILE A 233 -23.52 -0.90 -11.35
CA ILE A 233 -24.08 -0.11 -10.26
C ILE A 233 -25.12 -0.97 -9.53
N ALA A 234 -24.80 -1.37 -8.30
CA ALA A 234 -25.66 -2.23 -7.49
C ALA A 234 -26.58 -1.42 -6.59
N GLU A 235 -27.85 -1.82 -6.51
CA GLU A 235 -28.82 -1.21 -5.60
C GLU A 235 -28.36 -1.41 -4.14
N PHE A 236 -28.22 -0.33 -3.37
CA PHE A 236 -27.75 -0.32 -1.97
C PHE A 236 -26.39 -1.02 -1.70
N GLY A 237 -25.59 -1.32 -2.73
CA GLY A 237 -24.27 -1.91 -2.56
C GLY A 237 -24.26 -3.31 -1.95
N GLU A 238 -25.39 -4.03 -1.95
CA GLU A 238 -25.47 -5.47 -1.62
C GLU A 238 -26.68 -6.19 -2.30
N SER A 239 -27.17 -5.69 -3.43
CA SER A 239 -28.39 -6.23 -4.08
C SER A 239 -28.09 -7.08 -5.33
N PRO A 240 -28.88 -8.14 -5.59
CA PRO A 240 -28.90 -8.83 -6.88
C PRO A 240 -29.53 -8.01 -8.02
N ASN A 241 -30.07 -6.81 -7.73
CA ASN A 241 -30.48 -5.82 -8.73
C ASN A 241 -29.32 -4.88 -9.05
N PHE A 242 -28.99 -4.73 -10.32
CA PHE A 242 -27.97 -3.79 -10.77
C PHE A 242 -28.25 -3.24 -12.16
N SER A 243 -27.72 -2.03 -12.40
CA SER A 243 -27.68 -1.40 -13.71
C SER A 243 -26.25 -1.44 -14.24
N GLN A 244 -26.10 -1.67 -15.55
CA GLN A 244 -24.81 -1.76 -16.20
C GLN A 244 -24.73 -0.74 -17.34
N ILE A 245 -23.56 -0.12 -17.48
CA ILE A 245 -23.20 0.75 -18.59
C ILE A 245 -21.93 0.16 -19.20
N ALA A 246 -21.99 -0.17 -20.48
CA ALA A 246 -20.84 -0.62 -21.25
C ALA A 246 -20.36 0.51 -22.16
N VAL A 247 -19.05 0.76 -22.14
CA VAL A 247 -18.37 1.71 -23.01
C VAL A 247 -17.41 0.95 -23.90
N SER A 248 -17.45 1.21 -25.21
CA SER A 248 -16.48 0.64 -26.15
C SER A 248 -15.12 1.31 -25.95
N VAL A 249 -14.04 0.52 -25.97
CA VAL A 249 -12.66 1.05 -25.82
C VAL A 249 -11.88 1.07 -27.13
N LEU A 250 -12.41 0.50 -28.22
CA LEU A 250 -11.76 0.48 -29.54
C LEU A 250 -12.64 1.00 -30.68
N ASP A 251 -13.95 0.84 -30.57
CA ASP A 251 -14.89 1.29 -31.61
C ASP A 251 -15.51 2.64 -31.22
N GLU A 252 -15.69 3.52 -32.20
CA GLU A 252 -16.48 4.75 -32.04
C GLU A 252 -17.97 4.38 -31.99
N ALA A 253 -18.42 3.92 -30.82
CA ALA A 253 -19.78 3.42 -30.60
C ALA A 253 -20.42 4.11 -29.39
N ALA A 254 -21.72 4.38 -29.49
CA ALA A 254 -22.48 4.91 -28.38
C ALA A 254 -22.48 3.89 -27.22
N PRO A 255 -22.29 4.31 -25.96
CA PRO A 255 -22.40 3.40 -24.83
C PRO A 255 -23.74 2.67 -24.83
N ARG A 256 -23.80 1.51 -24.17
CA ARG A 256 -25.06 0.77 -23.98
C ARG A 256 -25.37 0.58 -22.52
N PHE A 257 -26.65 0.51 -22.19
CA PHE A 257 -27.12 0.19 -20.85
C PHE A 257 -27.98 -1.06 -20.82
N ARG A 258 -27.87 -1.82 -19.72
CA ARG A 258 -28.78 -2.92 -19.41
C ARG A 258 -29.07 -2.99 -17.91
N GLN A 259 -30.12 -3.71 -17.54
CA GLN A 259 -30.54 -3.85 -16.16
C GLN A 259 -30.81 -5.31 -15.82
N ARG A 260 -30.43 -5.70 -14.61
CA ARG A 260 -30.81 -6.98 -14.01
C ARG A 260 -31.78 -6.74 -12.87
N PHE A 261 -32.84 -7.55 -12.87
CA PHE A 261 -33.83 -7.62 -11.81
C PHE A 261 -33.77 -9.02 -11.19
N ASN A 262 -33.96 -9.10 -9.88
CA ASN A 262 -33.96 -10.36 -9.14
C ASN A 262 -35.37 -10.94 -8.94
N ASN A 263 -36.42 -10.11 -8.91
CA ASN A 263 -37.78 -10.57 -8.67
C ASN A 263 -38.82 -9.85 -9.58
N PRO A 264 -39.31 -10.49 -10.65
CA PRO A 264 -38.83 -11.77 -11.19
C PRO A 264 -37.40 -11.63 -11.73
N ALA A 265 -36.63 -12.72 -11.69
CA ALA A 265 -35.28 -12.74 -12.22
C ALA A 265 -35.31 -12.51 -13.74
N ARG A 266 -34.75 -11.39 -14.21
CA ARG A 266 -34.64 -11.07 -15.64
C ARG A 266 -33.45 -10.16 -15.93
N LEU A 267 -32.97 -10.24 -17.16
CA LEU A 267 -31.98 -9.34 -17.73
C LEU A 267 -32.60 -8.64 -18.94
N THR A 268 -32.45 -7.33 -19.04
CA THR A 268 -32.86 -6.60 -20.26
C THR A 268 -31.81 -6.76 -21.35
N ASP A 269 -32.23 -6.64 -22.61
CA ASP A 269 -31.30 -6.42 -23.70
C ASP A 269 -30.49 -5.14 -23.48
N TRP A 270 -29.34 -5.07 -24.16
CA TRP A 270 -28.56 -3.85 -24.28
C TRP A 270 -29.37 -2.81 -25.07
N ARG A 271 -29.41 -1.59 -24.54
CA ARG A 271 -30.08 -0.44 -25.15
C ARG A 271 -29.06 0.67 -25.36
N ASP A 272 -29.10 1.33 -26.49
CA ASP A 272 -28.14 2.40 -26.81
C ASP A 272 -28.46 3.68 -26.04
N PHE A 273 -27.41 4.39 -25.63
CA PHE A 273 -27.52 5.81 -25.34
C PHE A 273 -27.63 6.59 -26.65
N LEU A 274 -28.45 7.63 -26.69
CA LEU A 274 -28.45 8.58 -27.80
C LEU A 274 -27.32 9.60 -27.58
N VAL A 275 -26.28 9.50 -28.39
CA VAL A 275 -25.09 10.36 -28.37
C VAL A 275 -25.12 11.25 -29.60
N ARG A 276 -25.25 12.57 -29.37
CA ARG A 276 -25.30 13.58 -30.43
C ARG A 276 -24.03 13.53 -31.28
N GLY A 277 -24.20 13.51 -32.60
CA GLY A 277 -23.11 13.48 -33.57
C GLY A 277 -22.52 12.08 -33.80
N LEU A 278 -23.04 11.05 -33.11
CA LEU A 278 -22.66 9.66 -33.32
C LEU A 278 -23.85 8.83 -33.81
N ASN A 279 -24.77 8.46 -32.92
CA ASN A 279 -25.97 7.69 -33.27
C ASN A 279 -27.28 8.52 -33.16
N ALA A 280 -27.17 9.84 -32.94
CA ALA A 280 -28.29 10.77 -32.92
C ALA A 280 -27.93 12.12 -33.56
N ILE A 281 -28.76 12.60 -34.49
CA ILE A 281 -28.58 13.88 -35.20
C ILE A 281 -29.90 14.66 -35.17
N ALA A 282 -29.80 15.98 -34.96
CA ALA A 282 -30.95 16.87 -35.03
C ALA A 282 -31.30 17.18 -36.50
N ASP A 283 -32.59 17.19 -36.83
CA ASP A 283 -33.07 17.70 -38.11
C ASP A 283 -33.09 19.24 -38.17
N THR A 284 -33.48 19.81 -39.32
CA THR A 284 -33.57 21.24 -39.61
C THR A 284 -34.50 22.00 -38.68
N ASN A 285 -35.37 21.29 -37.96
CA ASN A 285 -36.31 21.84 -36.98
C ASN A 285 -35.88 21.57 -35.52
N GLY A 286 -34.72 20.93 -35.30
CA GLY A 286 -34.13 20.68 -33.98
C GLY A 286 -34.57 19.38 -33.31
N PHE A 287 -35.28 18.49 -34.00
CA PHE A 287 -35.69 17.19 -33.44
C PHE A 287 -34.59 16.15 -33.62
N TYR A 288 -34.20 15.48 -32.53
CA TYR A 288 -33.25 14.36 -32.59
C TYR A 288 -33.90 13.13 -33.18
N LYS A 289 -33.22 12.55 -34.17
CA LYS A 289 -33.56 11.26 -34.77
C LYS A 289 -32.30 10.37 -34.73
N THR A 290 -32.44 9.06 -34.96
CA THR A 290 -31.31 8.11 -35.05
C THR A 290 -30.24 8.58 -36.07
N SER A 291 -29.01 8.08 -36.06
CA SER A 291 -28.07 8.43 -37.15
C SER A 291 -28.37 7.59 -38.39
N SER A 292 -28.18 8.19 -39.56
CA SER A 292 -28.06 7.52 -40.86
C SER A 292 -27.16 8.39 -41.76
N PRO A 293 -26.81 7.99 -42.99
CA PRO A 293 -26.10 8.88 -43.90
C PRO A 293 -26.93 10.13 -44.19
N ILE A 294 -26.38 11.31 -43.84
CA ILE A 294 -27.11 12.57 -43.86
C ILE A 294 -26.38 13.60 -44.70
N ILE A 295 -27.13 14.30 -45.55
CA ILE A 295 -26.66 15.41 -46.35
C ILE A 295 -27.52 16.62 -46.03
N LYS A 296 -26.90 17.68 -45.50
CA LYS A 296 -27.55 18.99 -45.37
C LYS A 296 -27.25 19.81 -46.61
N ILE A 297 -28.27 20.46 -47.16
CA ILE A 297 -28.13 21.30 -48.36
C ILE A 297 -28.69 22.69 -48.08
N TRP A 298 -27.90 23.72 -48.38
CA TRP A 298 -28.30 25.13 -48.30
C TRP A 298 -28.61 25.71 -49.67
N GLY A 299 -29.24 26.89 -49.67
CA GLY A 299 -29.77 27.54 -50.88
C GLY A 299 -28.75 27.79 -51.98
N ASP A 300 -27.50 28.03 -51.61
CA ASP A 300 -26.36 28.26 -52.52
C ASP A 300 -25.69 26.97 -53.02
N GLY A 301 -26.16 25.80 -52.55
CA GLY A 301 -25.57 24.50 -52.85
C GLY A 301 -24.43 24.09 -51.92
N THR A 302 -24.10 24.89 -50.89
CA THR A 302 -23.19 24.44 -49.83
C THR A 302 -23.81 23.27 -49.07
N THR A 303 -22.95 22.37 -48.58
CA THR A 303 -23.39 21.14 -47.92
C THR A 303 -22.55 20.74 -46.72
N GLU A 304 -23.18 19.94 -45.86
CA GLU A 304 -22.55 19.31 -44.70
C GLU A 304 -22.90 17.82 -44.73
N LEU A 305 -21.87 16.99 -44.65
CA LEU A 305 -21.96 15.53 -44.64
C LEU A 305 -21.62 15.03 -43.23
N ASN A 306 -22.23 13.93 -42.80
CA ASN A 306 -21.73 13.17 -41.67
C ASN A 306 -20.73 12.11 -42.14
N SER A 307 -20.11 11.39 -41.20
CA SER A 307 -19.16 10.31 -41.52
C SER A 307 -19.78 9.23 -42.39
N GLU A 308 -21.07 8.94 -42.23
CA GLU A 308 -21.78 7.89 -42.97
C GLU A 308 -22.07 8.28 -44.42
N SER A 309 -22.30 9.57 -44.72
CA SER A 309 -22.54 10.09 -46.08
C SER A 309 -21.27 10.55 -46.80
N GLU A 310 -20.09 10.23 -46.25
CA GLU A 310 -18.81 10.57 -46.86
C GLU A 310 -18.72 9.97 -48.29
N GLY A 311 -18.32 10.79 -49.25
CA GLY A 311 -18.26 10.43 -50.67
C GLY A 311 -19.46 10.92 -51.49
N ALA A 312 -20.55 11.35 -50.84
CA ALA A 312 -21.63 12.04 -51.54
C ALA A 312 -21.20 13.46 -51.95
N THR A 313 -21.76 13.96 -53.06
CA THR A 313 -21.53 15.32 -53.55
C THR A 313 -22.83 15.99 -53.92
N VAL A 314 -22.89 17.31 -53.83
CA VAL A 314 -24.08 18.08 -54.18
C VAL A 314 -23.68 19.27 -55.05
N VAL A 315 -24.45 19.49 -56.12
CA VAL A 315 -24.27 20.62 -57.04
C VAL A 315 -25.62 21.31 -57.23
N ARG A 316 -25.66 22.63 -56.99
CA ARG A 316 -26.79 23.46 -57.40
C ARG A 316 -26.74 23.65 -58.92
N VAL A 317 -27.74 23.12 -59.62
CA VAL A 317 -27.79 23.10 -61.09
C VAL A 317 -28.57 24.30 -61.63
N ASP A 318 -29.64 24.69 -60.94
CA ASP A 318 -30.47 25.86 -61.27
C ASP A 318 -31.17 26.36 -59.99
N THR A 319 -31.96 27.42 -60.10
CA THR A 319 -32.79 27.95 -59.00
C THR A 319 -33.73 26.89 -58.47
N GLY A 320 -33.55 26.54 -57.20
CA GLY A 320 -34.31 25.49 -56.54
C GLY A 320 -34.00 24.07 -57.04
N VAL A 321 -32.93 23.85 -57.82
CA VAL A 321 -32.58 22.52 -58.36
C VAL A 321 -31.20 22.09 -57.87
N TYR A 322 -31.15 20.98 -57.13
CA TYR A 322 -29.93 20.44 -56.54
C TYR A 322 -29.74 18.99 -56.98
N LYS A 323 -28.57 18.66 -57.52
CA LYS A 323 -28.20 17.28 -57.87
C LYS A 323 -27.30 16.71 -56.78
N VAL A 324 -27.71 15.57 -56.23
CA VAL A 324 -26.97 14.78 -55.25
C VAL A 324 -26.42 13.54 -55.95
N SER A 325 -25.12 13.32 -55.86
CA SER A 325 -24.44 12.20 -56.51
C SER A 325 -23.63 11.36 -55.53
N GLY A 326 -23.44 10.08 -55.87
CA GLY A 326 -22.69 9.13 -55.03
C GLY A 326 -23.53 8.44 -53.95
N VAL A 327 -24.85 8.38 -54.18
CA VAL A 327 -25.86 7.80 -53.28
C VAL A 327 -26.73 6.78 -54.05
N LEU A 328 -27.48 5.94 -53.34
CA LEU A 328 -28.40 4.93 -53.88
C LEU A 328 -29.87 5.30 -53.65
N GLY A 329 -30.19 6.59 -53.69
CA GLY A 329 -31.51 7.11 -53.34
C GLY A 329 -31.67 7.40 -51.84
N PHE A 330 -32.92 7.52 -51.39
CA PHE A 330 -33.23 7.73 -49.97
C PHE A 330 -33.03 6.46 -49.16
N ASN A 331 -32.70 6.65 -47.89
CA ASN A 331 -32.60 5.55 -46.95
C ASN A 331 -33.97 4.86 -46.79
N SER A 332 -33.98 3.54 -46.95
CA SER A 332 -35.23 2.76 -47.02
C SER A 332 -35.89 2.48 -45.66
N SER A 333 -35.24 2.82 -44.54
CA SER A 333 -35.77 2.48 -43.22
C SER A 333 -37.04 3.27 -42.88
N PRO A 334 -38.08 2.64 -42.29
CA PRO A 334 -39.34 3.30 -41.93
C PRO A 334 -39.18 4.48 -40.97
N GLU A 335 -38.20 4.42 -40.07
CA GLU A 335 -37.86 5.48 -39.11
C GLU A 335 -37.44 6.80 -39.80
N TRP A 336 -37.08 6.69 -41.08
CA TRP A 336 -36.65 7.78 -41.95
C TRP A 336 -37.68 8.17 -43.01
N GLY A 337 -38.92 7.69 -42.88
CA GLY A 337 -39.97 7.95 -43.86
C GLY A 337 -39.98 6.96 -45.03
N GLY A 338 -39.14 5.92 -44.99
CA GLY A 338 -39.06 4.88 -46.02
C GLY A 338 -38.51 5.39 -47.35
N ALA A 339 -38.69 4.60 -48.42
CA ALA A 339 -38.14 4.87 -49.75
C ALA A 339 -38.53 6.25 -50.33
N ASP A 340 -39.66 6.82 -49.88
CA ASP A 340 -40.20 8.10 -50.38
C ASP A 340 -40.11 9.25 -49.36
N GLY A 341 -39.59 9.01 -48.15
CA GLY A 341 -39.70 9.95 -47.02
C GLY A 341 -38.39 10.42 -46.39
N GLY A 342 -37.25 10.13 -47.03
CA GLY A 342 -35.91 10.45 -46.55
C GLY A 342 -35.51 11.93 -46.55
N TYR A 343 -36.43 12.88 -46.39
CA TYR A 343 -36.09 14.30 -46.39
C TYR A 343 -36.86 15.12 -45.35
N SER A 344 -36.29 16.26 -44.95
CA SER A 344 -36.95 17.26 -44.13
C SER A 344 -36.77 18.66 -44.72
N VAL A 345 -37.88 19.38 -44.83
CA VAL A 345 -37.89 20.78 -45.28
C VAL A 345 -38.00 21.74 -44.09
N PRO A 346 -37.40 22.94 -44.19
CA PRO A 346 -37.44 23.92 -43.11
C PRO A 346 -38.87 24.42 -42.86
N GLN A 347 -39.19 24.63 -41.59
CA GLN A 347 -40.49 25.15 -41.15
C GLN A 347 -40.36 26.55 -40.53
N ASN A 348 -41.43 27.34 -40.61
CA ASN A 348 -41.54 28.59 -39.87
C ASN A 348 -41.83 28.35 -38.37
N GLY A 349 -41.87 29.41 -37.56
CA GLY A 349 -42.12 29.32 -36.12
C GLY A 349 -43.49 28.75 -35.71
N ASN A 350 -44.41 28.55 -36.67
CA ASN A 350 -45.72 27.94 -36.46
C ASN A 350 -45.79 26.48 -36.97
N GLY A 351 -44.65 25.87 -37.32
CA GLY A 351 -44.59 24.51 -37.86
C GLY A 351 -45.09 24.37 -39.30
N LEU A 352 -45.26 25.48 -40.02
CA LEU A 352 -45.69 25.45 -41.42
C LEU A 352 -44.47 25.31 -42.35
N PRO A 353 -44.43 24.32 -43.25
CA PRO A 353 -43.31 24.10 -44.16
C PRO A 353 -43.11 25.27 -45.13
N LEU A 354 -41.86 25.70 -45.33
CA LEU A 354 -41.53 26.85 -46.18
C LEU A 354 -41.46 26.50 -47.68
N LEU A 355 -41.26 25.21 -47.99
CA LEU A 355 -41.01 24.70 -49.33
C LEU A 355 -41.89 23.50 -49.64
N TRP A 356 -42.25 23.35 -50.90
CA TRP A 356 -42.56 22.05 -51.50
C TRP A 356 -41.25 21.44 -51.99
N LEU A 357 -41.13 20.12 -51.87
CA LEU A 357 -39.98 19.37 -52.37
C LEU A 357 -40.48 18.27 -53.28
N ASP A 358 -39.99 18.27 -54.51
CA ASP A 358 -40.10 17.20 -55.48
C ASP A 358 -38.72 16.56 -55.66
N PHE A 359 -38.70 15.28 -56.00
CA PHE A 359 -37.45 14.57 -56.21
C PHE A 359 -37.57 13.53 -57.33
N GLU A 360 -36.44 13.25 -57.96
CA GLU A 360 -36.30 12.18 -58.94
C GLU A 360 -35.03 11.39 -58.64
N ILE A 361 -35.16 10.07 -58.53
CA ILE A 361 -34.04 9.15 -58.31
C ILE A 361 -33.69 8.53 -59.66
N ALA A 362 -32.46 8.77 -60.11
CA ALA A 362 -31.96 8.20 -61.35
C ALA A 362 -31.62 6.71 -61.17
N PRO A 363 -31.48 5.91 -62.25
CA PRO A 363 -31.19 4.47 -62.16
C PRO A 363 -29.87 4.12 -61.46
N ASP A 364 -28.92 5.06 -61.43
CA ASP A 364 -27.65 4.96 -60.71
C ASP A 364 -27.76 5.35 -59.22
N GLY A 365 -28.95 5.82 -58.79
CA GLY A 365 -29.24 6.21 -57.42
C GLY A 365 -29.07 7.70 -57.13
N ASP A 366 -28.52 8.49 -58.06
CA ASP A 366 -28.39 9.94 -57.93
C ASP A 366 -29.77 10.58 -57.71
N ILE A 367 -29.85 11.58 -56.84
CA ILE A 367 -31.11 12.25 -56.49
C ILE A 367 -31.10 13.67 -57.05
N THR A 368 -32.10 14.01 -57.85
CA THR A 368 -32.36 15.41 -58.23
C THR A 368 -33.47 15.95 -57.35
N ILE A 369 -33.17 16.98 -56.57
CA ILE A 369 -34.12 17.67 -55.70
C ILE A 369 -34.58 18.96 -56.38
N ARG A 370 -35.89 19.22 -56.34
CA ARG A 370 -36.51 20.46 -56.81
C ARG A 370 -37.33 21.09 -55.69
N THR A 371 -37.03 22.33 -55.33
CA THR A 371 -37.72 23.08 -54.29
C THR A 371 -38.59 24.17 -54.90
N TYR A 372 -39.83 24.26 -54.40
CA TYR A 372 -40.78 25.28 -54.83
C TYR A 372 -41.30 26.05 -53.63
N HIS A 373 -41.67 27.31 -53.85
CA HIS A 373 -42.23 28.15 -52.81
C HIS A 373 -43.56 27.57 -52.31
N ARG A 374 -43.74 27.50 -50.99
CA ARG A 374 -44.97 27.01 -50.37
C ARG A 374 -45.64 28.09 -49.53
N THR A 375 -46.80 28.52 -49.97
CA THR A 375 -47.65 29.46 -49.23
C THR A 375 -48.72 28.72 -48.42
N HIS A 376 -49.24 29.38 -47.39
CA HIS A 376 -50.30 28.82 -46.53
C HIS A 376 -51.51 29.76 -46.51
N SER A 377 -52.34 29.71 -47.55
CA SER A 377 -53.49 30.61 -47.74
C SER A 377 -54.46 30.64 -46.55
N ASN A 378 -54.61 29.51 -45.86
CA ASN A 378 -55.47 29.36 -44.68
C ASN A 378 -54.84 29.91 -43.37
N ALA A 379 -53.58 30.36 -43.39
CA ALA A 379 -52.92 30.97 -42.25
C ALA A 379 -53.15 32.50 -42.20
N PRO A 380 -52.99 33.14 -41.03
CA PRO A 380 -52.92 34.60 -40.93
C PRO A 380 -51.77 35.16 -41.78
N GLU A 381 -51.91 36.38 -42.30
CA GLU A 381 -50.98 36.99 -43.27
C GLU A 381 -49.50 36.89 -42.85
N PHE A 382 -49.19 37.17 -41.58
CA PHE A 382 -47.82 37.08 -41.05
C PHE A 382 -47.21 35.66 -41.08
N ALA A 383 -48.04 34.62 -41.20
CA ALA A 383 -47.65 33.22 -41.19
C ALA A 383 -47.81 32.54 -42.56
N ARG A 384 -48.29 33.25 -43.59
CA ARG A 384 -48.56 32.69 -44.93
C ARG A 384 -47.33 32.31 -45.73
N ASN A 385 -46.14 32.71 -45.27
CA ASN A 385 -44.88 32.56 -45.99
C ASN A 385 -44.96 33.21 -47.38
N LEU A 386 -45.16 34.52 -47.45
CA LEU A 386 -45.20 35.26 -48.71
C LEU A 386 -43.81 35.83 -49.02
N ILE A 387 -43.36 35.72 -50.28
CA ILE A 387 -42.10 36.31 -50.77
C ILE A 387 -42.44 37.47 -51.72
N GLY A 388 -41.93 38.66 -51.40
CA GLY A 388 -42.28 39.86 -52.16
C GLY A 388 -41.63 41.13 -51.65
N ILE A 389 -41.94 42.23 -52.31
CA ILE A 389 -41.49 43.57 -51.96
C ILE A 389 -42.60 44.25 -51.15
N LYS A 390 -42.27 44.70 -49.95
CA LYS A 390 -43.12 45.58 -49.16
C LYS A 390 -42.79 47.03 -49.51
N HIS A 391 -43.79 47.77 -49.98
CA HIS A 391 -43.65 49.17 -50.35
C HIS A 391 -43.87 50.08 -49.12
N ASP A 392 -43.42 51.33 -49.21
CA ASP A 392 -43.52 52.32 -48.12
C ASP A 392 -44.97 52.66 -47.75
N ASP A 393 -45.91 52.48 -48.67
CA ASP A 393 -47.35 52.66 -48.46
C ASP A 393 -48.03 51.49 -47.72
N GLY A 394 -47.25 50.46 -47.35
CA GLY A 394 -47.73 49.26 -46.68
C GLY A 394 -48.29 48.19 -47.62
N SER A 395 -48.34 48.44 -48.93
CA SER A 395 -48.72 47.41 -49.90
C SER A 395 -47.62 46.37 -50.06
N PHE A 396 -48.01 45.13 -50.37
CA PHE A 396 -47.10 44.01 -50.59
C PHE A 396 -47.29 43.50 -52.01
N THR A 397 -46.22 43.48 -52.80
CA THR A 397 -46.20 42.86 -54.12
C THR A 397 -45.48 41.53 -54.02
N GLU A 398 -46.23 40.44 -54.15
CA GLU A 398 -45.68 39.09 -54.21
C GLU A 398 -44.81 38.95 -55.46
N THR A 399 -43.56 38.51 -55.28
CA THR A 399 -42.59 38.33 -56.36
C THR A 399 -42.35 36.87 -56.70
N VAL A 400 -42.69 35.95 -55.78
CA VAL A 400 -42.64 34.51 -56.00
C VAL A 400 -43.94 33.93 -55.49
N LYS A 401 -44.68 33.25 -56.38
CA LYS A 401 -45.98 32.64 -56.07
C LYS A 401 -45.82 31.22 -55.57
N ASP A 402 -46.88 30.70 -54.95
CA ASP A 402 -46.97 29.27 -54.59
C ASP A 402 -46.67 28.37 -55.80
N GLY A 403 -45.80 27.38 -55.59
CA GLY A 403 -45.39 26.44 -56.62
C GLY A 403 -44.32 26.94 -57.60
N GLU A 404 -43.85 28.20 -57.50
CA GLU A 404 -42.73 28.66 -58.32
C GLU A 404 -41.38 28.15 -57.77
N PRO A 405 -40.40 27.78 -58.64
CA PRO A 405 -39.08 27.35 -58.21
C PRO A 405 -38.39 28.41 -57.34
N VAL A 406 -37.85 27.98 -56.20
CA VAL A 406 -37.12 28.86 -55.29
C VAL A 406 -36.01 28.09 -54.60
N ASP A 407 -34.87 28.73 -54.38
CA ASP A 407 -33.80 28.15 -53.57
C ASP A 407 -34.22 28.02 -52.09
N ILE A 408 -33.50 27.16 -51.37
CA ILE A 408 -33.68 26.97 -49.95
C ILE A 408 -33.41 28.32 -49.23
N PRO A 409 -34.30 28.79 -48.34
CA PRO A 409 -34.16 30.10 -47.70
C PRO A 409 -32.83 30.29 -46.96
N ALA A 410 -32.28 31.51 -47.01
CA ALA A 410 -31.02 31.84 -46.35
C ALA A 410 -31.04 31.49 -44.84
N GLY A 411 -29.97 30.86 -44.35
CA GLY A 411 -29.86 30.40 -42.97
C GLY A 411 -30.68 29.14 -42.63
N ARG A 412 -31.31 28.52 -43.62
CA ARG A 412 -32.00 27.23 -43.50
C ARG A 412 -31.38 26.20 -44.45
N TRP A 413 -31.61 24.94 -44.16
CA TRP A 413 -31.19 23.82 -44.99
C TRP A 413 -32.31 22.79 -45.11
N ILE A 414 -32.22 21.93 -46.12
CA ILE A 414 -32.95 20.65 -46.16
C ILE A 414 -32.04 19.54 -45.65
N ASP A 415 -32.59 18.58 -44.93
CA ASP A 415 -31.88 17.34 -44.59
C ASP A 415 -32.31 16.25 -45.55
N LEU A 416 -31.36 15.56 -46.16
CA LEU A 416 -31.58 14.32 -46.90
C LEU A 416 -30.95 13.16 -46.13
N ARG A 417 -31.69 12.07 -46.02
CA ARG A 417 -31.33 10.80 -45.39
C ARG A 417 -31.16 9.80 -46.53
N VAL A 418 -29.92 9.49 -46.87
CA VAL A 418 -29.59 8.77 -48.11
C VAL A 418 -29.14 7.36 -47.84
N GLU A 419 -29.27 6.49 -48.84
CA GLU A 419 -28.64 5.19 -48.87
C GLU A 419 -27.26 5.33 -49.52
N MET A 420 -26.21 4.79 -48.89
CA MET A 420 -24.83 4.92 -49.41
C MET A 420 -24.39 3.61 -50.05
N PRO A 421 -23.69 3.65 -51.19
CA PRO A 421 -23.24 2.44 -51.86
C PRO A 421 -22.20 1.68 -51.02
N HIS A 422 -22.12 0.35 -51.17
CA HIS A 422 -21.21 -0.50 -50.39
C HIS A 422 -19.73 -0.13 -50.54
N ASN A 423 -19.36 0.51 -51.64
CA ASN A 423 -18.01 1.02 -51.88
C ASN A 423 -17.81 2.46 -51.36
N SER A 424 -18.74 3.01 -50.57
CA SER A 424 -18.53 4.30 -49.92
C SER A 424 -17.35 4.22 -48.93
N PRO A 425 -16.59 5.30 -48.73
CA PRO A 425 -15.47 5.35 -47.78
C PRO A 425 -15.82 4.83 -46.38
N TRP A 426 -17.05 5.08 -45.91
CA TRP A 426 -17.54 4.60 -44.63
C TRP A 426 -17.85 3.11 -44.64
N ASN A 427 -18.58 2.61 -45.65
CA ASN A 427 -18.94 1.20 -45.76
C ASN A 427 -17.70 0.31 -45.93
N ILE A 428 -16.69 0.79 -46.66
CA ILE A 428 -15.39 0.10 -46.78
C ILE A 428 -14.71 0.00 -45.42
N ARG A 429 -14.62 1.11 -44.67
CA ARG A 429 -14.05 1.11 -43.30
C ARG A 429 -14.79 0.15 -42.37
N GLN A 430 -16.12 0.08 -42.45
CA GLN A 430 -16.91 -0.87 -41.66
C GLN A 430 -16.63 -2.32 -42.06
N LEU A 431 -16.55 -2.61 -43.36
CA LEU A 431 -16.27 -3.95 -43.88
C LEU A 431 -14.85 -4.41 -43.51
N GLU A 432 -13.84 -3.56 -43.70
CA GLU A 432 -12.46 -3.85 -43.30
C GLU A 432 -12.34 -4.11 -41.80
N ALA A 433 -13.06 -3.32 -40.98
CA ALA A 433 -13.16 -3.55 -39.55
C ALA A 433 -13.83 -4.89 -39.23
N GLN A 434 -14.88 -5.29 -39.97
CA GLN A 434 -15.53 -6.59 -39.83
C GLN A 434 -14.63 -7.75 -40.24
N GLU A 435 -13.96 -7.68 -41.38
CA GLU A 435 -13.04 -8.73 -41.84
C GLU A 435 -11.86 -8.89 -40.86
N ALA A 436 -11.35 -7.79 -40.31
CA ALA A 436 -10.36 -7.83 -39.24
C ALA A 436 -10.90 -8.51 -37.97
N ARG A 437 -12.17 -8.28 -37.60
CA ARG A 437 -12.85 -8.99 -36.48
C ARG A 437 -12.92 -10.50 -36.73
N GLU A 438 -13.39 -10.92 -37.90
CA GLU A 438 -13.54 -12.35 -38.26
C GLU A 438 -12.19 -13.06 -38.37
N LYS A 439 -11.16 -12.37 -38.86
CA LYS A 439 -9.79 -12.90 -38.91
C LYS A 439 -9.22 -13.09 -37.49
N ALA A 440 -9.34 -12.08 -36.63
CA ALA A 440 -8.89 -12.17 -35.24
C ALA A 440 -9.67 -13.21 -34.41
N GLU A 441 -10.92 -13.51 -34.78
CA GLU A 441 -11.68 -14.60 -34.17
C GLU A 441 -11.22 -15.98 -34.65
N ARG A 442 -11.00 -16.17 -35.96
CA ARG A 442 -10.42 -17.42 -36.50
C ARG A 442 -9.06 -17.73 -35.91
N GLU A 443 -8.15 -16.77 -35.88
CA GLU A 443 -6.82 -16.93 -35.27
C GLU A 443 -6.91 -17.29 -33.78
N ARG A 444 -7.92 -16.78 -33.06
CA ARG A 444 -8.16 -17.17 -31.66
C ARG A 444 -8.68 -18.59 -31.52
N GLN A 445 -9.55 -19.04 -32.41
CA GLN A 445 -10.08 -20.42 -32.39
C GLN A 445 -8.99 -21.44 -32.76
N GLU A 446 -8.16 -21.14 -33.75
CA GLU A 446 -7.01 -21.97 -34.13
C GLU A 446 -5.99 -22.09 -32.99
N ASN A 447 -5.61 -20.97 -32.37
CA ASN A 447 -4.70 -20.97 -31.21
C ASN A 447 -5.27 -21.71 -29.98
N GLN A 448 -6.59 -21.85 -29.85
CA GLN A 448 -7.21 -22.64 -28.79
C GLN A 448 -7.27 -24.14 -29.12
N GLN A 449 -7.33 -24.51 -30.40
CA GLN A 449 -7.26 -25.91 -30.84
C GLN A 449 -5.84 -26.47 -30.79
N ASP A 450 -4.82 -25.67 -31.11
CA ASP A 450 -3.41 -26.07 -31.03
C ASP A 450 -2.86 -26.19 -29.59
N ALA A 451 -3.63 -25.74 -28.59
CA ALA A 451 -3.29 -25.81 -27.18
C ALA A 451 -3.93 -27.00 -26.42
N GLN A 452 -4.68 -27.87 -27.12
CA GLN A 452 -5.14 -29.18 -26.64
C GLN A 452 -4.27 -30.30 -27.20
#